data_AF-A0AA85G7P0-F1
#
_entry.id   AF-A0AA85G7P0-F1
#
_cell.length_a   1.000
_cell.length_b   1.000
_cell.length_c   1.000
_cell.angle_alpha   90.00
_cell.angle_beta   90.00
_cell.angle_gamma   90.00
#
_symmetry.space_group_name_H-M   'P 1'
#
loop_
_entity.id
_entity.type
_entity.pdbx_description
1 polymer ?
#
loop_
_entity_poly.entity_id
_entity_poly.type
_entity_poly.pdbx_seq_one_letter_code
_entity_poly.pdbx_strand_id
1 'polypeptide(L)'
;MDFFIGHSLSKTRILSACCLILISISTIYTNILDKCSISQSRLARSILNEIVFPLFKYTGVAMNELCPFHPKHDIYAIHEQMKNKISDYDWECQMCGKRFYTENTFDLHIGNRHETNAYSTSRTICLSSYCSLLRCSVLKPDVDYGYQVFWDEALCDPKSFEAISRQCEDILNKCIPSGNDSSSTQLRQLLQTTLCDQLSCDRYWILPDSHSNFS
;
A
#
# COMPACT_ATOMS: atom_id res chain seq x y z
N MET A 1 4.18 22.35 66.69
CA MET A 1 5.28 22.83 65.82
C MET A 1 5.55 21.72 64.84
N ASP A 2 5.22 22.00 63.58
CA ASP A 2 4.82 21.06 62.55
C ASP A 2 5.95 20.21 61.99
N PHE A 3 5.65 18.92 61.82
CA PHE A 3 6.48 17.95 61.12
C PHE A 3 6.22 18.13 59.61
N PHE A 4 7.11 18.84 58.92
CA PHE A 4 7.02 18.99 57.47
C PHE A 4 7.40 17.68 56.77
N ILE A 5 6.38 17.02 56.22
CA ILE A 5 6.48 15.96 55.21
C ILE A 5 7.03 16.59 53.94
N GLY A 6 8.29 16.33 53.62
CA GLY A 6 8.93 16.71 52.37
C GLY A 6 9.33 15.47 51.57
N HIS A 7 8.38 14.87 50.85
CA HIS A 7 8.69 13.87 49.83
C HIS A 7 9.48 14.53 48.70
N SER A 8 10.82 14.48 48.78
CA SER A 8 11.70 14.77 47.64
C SER A 8 11.60 13.60 46.66
N LEU A 9 10.54 13.61 45.85
CA LEU A 9 10.45 12.79 44.65
C LEU A 9 11.53 13.29 43.69
N SER A 10 12.69 12.63 43.78
CA SER A 10 13.86 12.78 42.94
C SER A 10 13.45 13.08 41.49
N LYS A 11 13.83 14.27 41.00
CA LYS A 11 13.65 14.72 39.60
C LYS A 11 14.14 13.67 38.59
N THR A 12 15.11 12.86 38.99
CA THR A 12 15.67 11.73 38.25
C THR A 12 14.67 10.60 37.99
N ARG A 13 13.74 10.34 38.93
CA ARG A 13 12.66 9.34 38.74
C ARG A 13 11.55 9.85 37.82
N ILE A 14 11.26 11.14 37.84
CA ILE A 14 10.25 11.77 36.95
C ILE A 14 10.77 11.79 35.50
N LEU A 15 12.03 12.18 35.28
CA LEU A 15 12.66 12.14 33.96
C LEU A 15 12.74 10.72 33.37
N SER A 16 13.02 9.72 34.21
CA SER A 16 13.05 8.31 33.81
C SER A 16 11.65 7.78 33.44
N ALA A 17 10.62 8.12 34.20
CA ALA A 17 9.24 7.74 33.90
C ALA A 17 8.73 8.41 32.60
N CYS A 18 9.03 9.69 32.38
CA CYS A 18 8.71 10.37 31.12
C CYS A 18 9.42 9.73 29.92
N CYS A 19 10.68 9.34 30.06
CA CYS A 19 11.42 8.67 29.00
C CYS A 19 10.82 7.29 28.68
N LEU A 20 10.44 6.51 29.69
CA LEU A 20 9.76 5.22 29.51
C LEU A 20 8.37 5.36 28.89
N ILE A 21 7.63 6.43 29.22
CA ILE A 21 6.34 6.76 28.61
C ILE A 21 6.52 7.20 27.15
N LEU A 22 7.54 7.99 26.83
CA LEU A 22 7.83 8.40 25.45
C LEU A 22 8.32 7.22 24.61
N ILE A 23 9.12 6.32 25.18
CA ILE A 23 9.55 5.09 24.53
C ILE A 23 8.36 4.15 24.31
N SER A 24 7.46 4.01 25.29
CA SER A 24 6.27 3.17 25.15
C SER A 24 5.24 3.75 24.17
N ILE A 25 5.07 5.07 24.14
CA ILE A 25 4.26 5.75 23.13
C ILE A 25 4.91 5.57 21.75
N SER A 26 6.23 5.73 21.61
CA SER A 26 6.94 5.49 20.34
C SER A 26 6.81 4.03 19.87
N THR A 27 6.89 3.04 20.76
CA THR A 27 6.66 1.64 20.41
C THR A 27 5.18 1.35 20.11
N ILE A 28 4.22 1.99 20.77
CA ILE A 28 2.79 1.89 20.43
C ILE A 28 2.52 2.50 19.04
N TYR A 29 3.05 3.69 18.74
CA TYR A 29 2.88 4.35 17.44
C TYR A 29 3.55 3.57 16.29
N THR A 30 4.68 2.92 16.53
CA THR A 30 5.32 2.05 15.53
C THR A 30 4.59 0.72 15.32
N ASN A 31 3.82 0.22 16.30
CA ASN A 31 2.97 -0.96 16.14
C ASN A 31 1.58 -0.65 15.53
N ILE A 32 1.14 0.61 15.57
CA ILE A 32 -0.05 1.10 14.86
C ILE A 32 0.30 1.47 13.41
N LEU A 33 1.59 1.61 13.07
CA LEU A 33 2.07 1.84 11.72
C LEU A 33 2.00 0.55 10.88
N ASP A 34 0.82 0.36 10.30
CA ASP A 34 0.44 -0.55 9.21
C ASP A 34 0.62 -2.05 9.41
N LYS A 35 -0.37 -2.68 10.06
CA LYS A 35 -0.70 -4.06 9.71
C LYS A 35 -1.08 -4.10 8.24
N CYS A 36 -0.33 -4.84 7.42
CA CYS A 36 -0.58 -4.92 5.98
C CYS A 36 -2.02 -5.34 5.68
N SER A 37 -2.77 -4.50 4.97
CA SER A 37 -4.19 -4.76 4.65
C SER A 37 -4.30 -5.63 3.40
N ILE A 38 -4.99 -6.77 3.51
CA ILE A 38 -5.20 -7.71 2.39
C ILE A 38 -6.02 -7.03 1.29
N SER A 39 -7.15 -6.41 1.65
CA SER A 39 -8.05 -5.75 0.70
C SER A 39 -7.38 -4.58 -0.01
N GLN A 40 -6.68 -3.71 0.71
CA GLN A 40 -5.92 -2.61 0.09
C GLN A 40 -4.78 -3.13 -0.79
N SER A 41 -4.08 -4.19 -0.37
CA SER A 41 -3.05 -4.84 -1.20
C SER A 41 -3.65 -5.43 -2.48
N ARG A 42 -4.90 -5.93 -2.44
CA ARG A 42 -5.65 -6.37 -3.62
C ARG A 42 -5.97 -5.24 -4.58
N LEU A 43 -6.39 -4.09 -4.07
CA LEU A 43 -6.61 -2.89 -4.90
C LEU A 43 -5.31 -2.46 -5.58
N ALA A 44 -4.22 -2.33 -4.81
CA ALA A 44 -2.90 -2.01 -5.34
C ALA A 44 -2.47 -3.01 -6.42
N ARG A 45 -2.64 -4.32 -6.17
CA ARG A 45 -2.31 -5.38 -7.15
C ARG A 45 -3.15 -5.28 -8.43
N SER A 46 -4.45 -5.01 -8.32
CA SER A 46 -5.32 -4.80 -9.50
C SER A 46 -4.82 -3.63 -10.34
N ILE A 47 -4.45 -2.51 -9.72
CA ILE A 47 -3.88 -1.34 -10.41
C ILE A 47 -2.54 -1.69 -11.08
N LEU A 48 -1.65 -2.40 -10.39
CA LEU A 48 -0.39 -2.86 -10.99
C LEU A 48 -0.62 -3.75 -12.23
N ASN A 49 -1.59 -4.67 -12.15
CA ASN A 49 -1.93 -5.57 -13.25
C ASN A 49 -2.61 -4.86 -14.43
N GLU A 50 -3.45 -3.85 -14.16
CA GLU A 50 -4.23 -3.13 -15.16
C GLU A 50 -3.43 -2.00 -15.83
N ILE A 51 -2.49 -1.38 -15.10
CA ILE A 51 -1.80 -0.17 -15.54
C ILE A 51 -0.30 -0.41 -15.71
N VAL A 52 0.38 -0.90 -14.67
CA VAL A 52 1.85 -0.90 -14.64
C VAL A 52 2.44 -2.02 -15.50
N PHE A 53 2.07 -3.28 -15.25
CA PHE A 53 2.64 -4.42 -15.95
C PHE A 53 2.37 -4.44 -17.46
N PRO A 54 1.22 -3.97 -17.97
CA PRO A 54 1.01 -3.80 -19.40
C PRO A 54 2.03 -2.89 -20.08
N LEU A 55 2.50 -1.82 -19.41
CA LEU A 55 3.51 -0.91 -19.96
C LEU A 55 4.89 -1.58 -20.07
N PHE A 56 5.28 -2.40 -19.08
CA PHE A 56 6.49 -3.24 -19.19
C PHE A 56 6.39 -4.22 -20.36
N LYS A 57 5.24 -4.89 -20.49
CA LYS A 57 4.98 -5.82 -21.59
C LYS A 57 5.02 -5.13 -22.95
N TYR A 58 4.42 -3.94 -23.06
CA TYR A 58 4.36 -3.15 -24.28
C TYR A 58 5.75 -2.71 -24.76
N THR A 59 6.60 -2.26 -23.85
CA THR A 59 7.96 -1.81 -24.16
C THR A 59 8.98 -2.93 -24.28
N GLY A 60 8.63 -4.15 -23.85
CA GLY A 60 9.52 -5.32 -23.87
C GLY A 60 10.63 -5.26 -22.82
N VAL A 61 10.56 -4.33 -21.86
CA VAL A 61 11.55 -4.18 -20.79
C VAL A 61 11.24 -5.15 -19.66
N ALA A 62 12.24 -5.91 -19.23
CA ALA A 62 12.11 -6.78 -18.06
C ALA A 62 12.12 -5.94 -16.78
N MET A 63 11.19 -6.22 -15.86
CA MET A 63 11.16 -5.57 -14.56
C MET A 63 12.37 -6.01 -13.72
N ASN A 64 13.04 -5.04 -13.09
CA ASN A 64 14.16 -5.32 -12.20
C ASN A 64 13.69 -6.14 -10.99
N GLU A 65 14.46 -7.15 -10.60
CA GLU A 65 14.18 -7.98 -9.43
C GLU A 65 14.18 -7.21 -8.11
N LEU A 66 14.79 -6.02 -8.05
CA LEU A 66 14.76 -5.12 -6.89
C LEU A 66 13.49 -4.25 -6.84
N CYS A 67 12.64 -4.31 -7.86
CA CYS A 67 11.40 -3.54 -7.93
C CYS A 67 10.44 -3.96 -6.82
N PRO A 68 9.96 -3.04 -5.96
CA PRO A 68 8.96 -3.38 -4.94
C PRO A 68 7.66 -3.94 -5.53
N PHE A 69 7.32 -3.57 -6.77
CA PHE A 69 6.14 -4.05 -7.49
C PHE A 69 6.34 -5.39 -8.19
N HIS A 70 7.53 -6.01 -8.11
CA HIS A 70 7.72 -7.32 -8.72
C HIS A 70 6.75 -8.34 -8.10
N PRO A 71 5.99 -9.12 -8.89
CA PRO A 71 4.95 -10.03 -8.37
C PRO A 71 5.42 -11.05 -7.32
N LYS A 72 6.72 -11.33 -7.25
CA LYS A 72 7.32 -12.29 -6.30
C LYS A 72 7.43 -11.73 -4.88
N HIS A 73 7.36 -10.40 -4.74
CA HIS A 73 7.55 -9.70 -3.48
C HIS A 73 6.25 -9.46 -2.72
N ASP A 74 5.11 -9.56 -3.39
CA ASP A 74 3.81 -9.37 -2.79
C ASP A 74 3.49 -10.45 -1.74
N ILE A 75 3.33 -10.02 -0.49
CA ILE A 75 3.07 -10.92 0.65
C ILE A 75 1.75 -11.68 0.54
N TYR A 76 0.72 -11.10 -0.07
CA TYR A 76 -0.61 -11.71 -0.14
C TYR A 76 -0.88 -12.41 -1.47
N ALA A 77 0.13 -12.57 -2.34
CA ALA A 77 0.00 -13.25 -3.62
C ALA A 77 -0.60 -14.67 -3.48
N ILE A 78 -0.12 -15.45 -2.51
CA ILE A 78 -0.62 -16.80 -2.25
C ILE A 78 -2.04 -16.76 -1.67
N HIS A 79 -2.33 -15.84 -0.76
CA HIS A 79 -3.67 -15.73 -0.17
C HIS A 79 -4.73 -15.46 -1.23
N GLU A 80 -4.46 -14.57 -2.19
CA GLU A 80 -5.37 -14.34 -3.31
C GLU A 80 -5.50 -15.55 -4.24
N GLN A 81 -4.41 -16.28 -4.52
CA GLN A 81 -4.47 -17.49 -5.35
C GLN A 81 -5.33 -18.60 -4.75
N MET A 82 -5.46 -18.64 -3.43
CA MET A 82 -6.26 -19.65 -2.71
C MET A 82 -7.73 -19.24 -2.56
N LYS A 83 -8.10 -18.08 -3.09
CA LYS A 83 -9.47 -17.58 -3.07
C LYS A 83 -10.22 -18.05 -4.31
N ASN A 84 -11.32 -18.75 -4.08
CA ASN A 84 -12.23 -19.16 -5.13
C ASN A 84 -13.58 -18.44 -4.97
N LYS A 85 -13.87 -17.49 -5.87
CA LYS A 85 -15.18 -16.82 -5.91
C LYS A 85 -16.15 -17.67 -6.73
N ILE A 86 -17.07 -18.34 -6.07
CA ILE A 86 -18.11 -19.16 -6.71
C ILE A 86 -19.29 -18.28 -7.14
N SER A 87 -19.69 -17.32 -6.29
CA SER A 87 -20.68 -16.28 -6.61
C SER A 87 -20.41 -15.00 -5.79
N ASP A 88 -21.24 -13.97 -5.92
CA ASP A 88 -21.10 -12.75 -5.12
C ASP A 88 -21.21 -12.99 -3.61
N TYR A 89 -21.91 -14.04 -3.21
CA TYR A 89 -22.19 -14.38 -1.82
C TYR A 89 -21.54 -15.70 -1.37
N ASP A 90 -20.54 -16.17 -2.13
CA ASP A 90 -20.01 -17.52 -1.94
C ASP A 90 -18.54 -17.59 -2.34
N TRP A 91 -17.70 -17.63 -1.32
CA TRP A 91 -16.26 -17.60 -1.40
C TRP A 91 -15.68 -18.82 -0.71
N GLU A 92 -14.80 -19.55 -1.36
CA GLU A 92 -14.19 -20.76 -0.84
C GLU A 92 -12.67 -20.60 -0.66
N CYS A 93 -12.16 -21.04 0.49
CA CYS A 93 -10.73 -21.16 0.77
C CYS A 93 -10.21 -22.48 0.24
N GLN A 94 -9.48 -22.45 -0.87
CA GLN A 94 -8.94 -23.65 -1.51
C GLN A 94 -7.87 -24.36 -0.67
N MET A 95 -7.33 -23.71 0.38
CA MET A 95 -6.41 -24.38 1.32
C MET A 95 -7.11 -25.33 2.30
N CYS A 96 -8.37 -25.08 2.66
CA CYS A 96 -9.06 -25.88 3.69
C CYS A 96 -10.53 -26.20 3.40
N GLY A 97 -11.08 -25.75 2.27
CA GLY A 97 -12.46 -25.98 1.85
C GLY A 97 -13.53 -25.17 2.58
N LYS A 98 -13.17 -24.25 3.49
CA LYS A 98 -14.15 -23.41 4.19
C LYS A 98 -14.77 -22.39 3.26
N ARG A 99 -16.07 -22.13 3.46
CA ARG A 99 -16.87 -21.19 2.66
C ARG A 99 -17.31 -19.98 3.48
N PHE A 100 -17.44 -18.84 2.81
CA PHE A 100 -17.71 -17.54 3.38
C PHE A 100 -18.71 -16.77 2.54
N TYR A 101 -19.57 -15.99 3.20
CA TYR A 101 -20.61 -15.21 2.51
C TYR A 101 -20.06 -13.94 1.85
N THR A 102 -18.96 -13.37 2.38
CA THR A 102 -18.35 -12.14 1.83
C THR A 102 -16.84 -12.29 1.70
N GLU A 103 -16.26 -11.55 0.75
CA GLU A 103 -14.80 -11.52 0.57
C GLU A 103 -14.07 -11.05 1.84
N ASN A 104 -14.61 -10.07 2.55
CA ASN A 104 -14.01 -9.59 3.80
C ASN A 104 -13.96 -10.67 4.89
N THR A 105 -15.00 -11.49 5.02
CA THR A 105 -14.99 -12.61 5.99
C THR A 105 -14.02 -13.71 5.59
N PHE A 106 -13.83 -13.94 4.28
CA PHE A 106 -12.76 -14.77 3.76
C PHE A 106 -11.38 -14.19 4.11
N ASP A 107 -11.16 -12.91 3.86
CA ASP A 107 -9.88 -12.23 4.11
C ASP A 107 -9.49 -12.30 5.59
N LEU A 108 -10.46 -12.09 6.48
CA LEU A 108 -10.26 -12.27 7.93
C LEU A 108 -9.88 -13.72 8.27
N HIS A 109 -10.51 -14.70 7.61
CA HIS A 109 -10.17 -16.10 7.83
C HIS A 109 -8.75 -16.43 7.37
N ILE A 110 -8.40 -16.09 6.12
CA ILE A 110 -7.12 -16.47 5.53
C ILE A 110 -5.95 -15.76 6.23
N GLY A 111 -6.15 -14.49 6.60
CA GLY A 111 -5.17 -13.70 7.36
C GLY A 111 -4.93 -14.22 8.78
N ASN A 112 -5.91 -14.88 9.42
CA ASN A 112 -5.77 -15.37 10.79
C ASN A 112 -5.41 -16.86 10.88
N ARG A 113 -5.87 -17.69 9.94
CA ARG A 113 -5.72 -19.15 9.99
C ARG A 113 -4.64 -19.68 9.06
N HIS A 114 -4.21 -18.87 8.08
CA HIS A 114 -3.22 -19.23 7.08
C HIS A 114 -2.15 -18.13 6.94
N GLU A 115 -1.90 -17.36 8.00
CA GLU A 115 -0.93 -16.26 8.02
C GLU A 115 0.47 -16.70 7.55
N THR A 116 0.91 -17.86 8.00
CA THR A 116 2.23 -18.41 7.67
C THR A 116 2.43 -18.71 6.18
N ASN A 117 1.34 -18.88 5.42
CA ASN A 117 1.40 -19.11 3.98
C ASN A 117 1.62 -17.83 3.16
N ALA A 118 1.38 -16.65 3.74
CA ALA A 118 1.67 -15.37 3.08
C ALA A 118 3.18 -15.16 2.93
N TYR A 119 3.92 -15.38 4.00
CA TYR A 119 5.33 -15.04 4.07
C TYR A 119 6.23 -16.08 3.39
N SER A 120 7.31 -15.60 2.78
CA SER A 120 8.47 -16.39 2.37
C SER A 120 9.68 -15.47 2.28
N THR A 121 10.88 -16.02 2.12
CA THR A 121 12.10 -15.21 1.93
C THR A 121 12.02 -14.24 0.76
N SER A 122 11.21 -14.52 -0.26
CA SER A 122 11.00 -13.62 -1.40
C SER A 122 9.80 -12.69 -1.27
N ARG A 123 8.82 -13.00 -0.42
CA ARG A 123 7.56 -12.25 -0.24
C ARG A 123 7.63 -11.38 1.01
N THR A 124 7.99 -10.12 0.81
CA THR A 124 8.29 -9.17 1.90
C THR A 124 7.61 -7.81 1.73
N ILE A 125 6.98 -7.55 0.58
CA ILE A 125 6.37 -6.27 0.24
C ILE A 125 4.87 -6.30 0.50
N CYS A 126 4.44 -5.41 1.40
CA CYS A 126 3.05 -5.06 1.59
C CYS A 126 2.62 -4.06 0.50
N LEU A 127 1.77 -4.48 -0.44
CA LEU A 127 1.33 -3.60 -1.54
C LEU A 127 0.42 -2.47 -1.05
N SER A 128 -0.31 -2.63 0.07
CA SER A 128 -1.14 -1.54 0.60
C SER A 128 -0.34 -0.31 1.01
N SER A 129 0.95 -0.46 1.35
CA SER A 129 1.84 0.66 1.67
C SER A 129 2.11 1.57 0.47
N TYR A 130 1.72 1.17 -0.74
CA TYR A 130 1.84 1.96 -1.97
C TYR A 130 0.49 2.49 -2.46
N CYS A 131 -0.60 2.32 -1.71
CA CYS A 131 -1.92 2.70 -2.19
C CYS A 131 -2.10 4.20 -2.42
N SER A 132 -1.41 5.07 -1.66
CA SER A 132 -1.43 6.51 -1.93
C SER A 132 -0.75 6.83 -3.26
N LEU A 133 0.38 6.17 -3.57
CA LEU A 133 1.05 6.33 -4.87
C LEU A 133 0.21 5.77 -6.01
N LEU A 134 -0.38 4.59 -5.82
CA LEU A 134 -1.21 3.92 -6.81
C LEU A 134 -2.64 4.50 -6.88
N ARG A 135 -2.97 5.49 -6.04
CA ARG A 135 -4.29 6.14 -5.99
C ARG A 135 -5.44 5.14 -5.76
N CYS A 136 -5.23 4.13 -4.91
CA CYS A 136 -6.20 3.03 -4.70
C CYS A 136 -7.62 3.52 -4.38
N SER A 137 -7.75 4.50 -3.47
CA SER A 137 -9.05 5.06 -3.06
C SER A 137 -9.75 5.85 -4.16
N VAL A 138 -8.99 6.39 -5.12
CA VAL A 138 -9.54 7.16 -6.23
C VAL A 138 -9.95 6.22 -7.37
N LEU A 139 -9.08 5.28 -7.75
CA LEU A 139 -9.30 4.41 -8.91
C LEU A 139 -10.25 3.24 -8.62
N LYS A 140 -10.41 2.86 -7.35
CA LYS A 140 -11.31 1.77 -6.93
C LYS A 140 -12.13 2.22 -5.69
N PRO A 141 -13.08 3.14 -5.88
CA PRO A 141 -13.87 3.73 -4.79
C PRO A 141 -14.88 2.76 -4.16
N ASP A 142 -15.10 1.59 -4.78
CA ASP A 142 -16.07 0.57 -4.32
C ASP A 142 -15.83 0.06 -2.89
N VAL A 143 -14.68 0.37 -2.29
CA VAL A 143 -14.26 -0.13 -0.98
C VAL A 143 -14.42 0.91 0.14
N ASP A 144 -14.53 2.19 -0.19
CA ASP A 144 -14.78 3.27 0.76
C ASP A 144 -15.01 4.53 -0.07
N TYR A 145 -16.06 5.32 0.23
CA TYR A 145 -16.06 6.79 0.21
C TYR A 145 -17.45 7.40 -0.07
N GLY A 146 -17.97 8.09 0.95
CA GLY A 146 -18.94 9.18 0.82
C GLY A 146 -18.24 10.53 0.58
N TYR A 147 -18.78 11.63 1.14
CA TYR A 147 -18.35 13.04 0.96
C TYR A 147 -16.87 13.38 1.22
N GLN A 148 -16.01 12.45 1.65
CA GLN A 148 -14.63 12.78 2.06
C GLN A 148 -13.71 13.06 0.86
N VAL A 149 -13.84 12.37 -0.28
CA VAL A 149 -13.02 12.63 -1.47
C VAL A 149 -13.15 14.09 -1.93
N PHE A 150 -14.36 14.64 -1.83
CA PHE A 150 -14.63 16.05 -2.14
C PHE A 150 -13.84 17.01 -1.23
N TRP A 151 -13.77 16.72 0.07
CA TRP A 151 -13.04 17.57 1.01
C TRP A 151 -11.52 17.40 0.88
N ASP A 152 -11.05 16.19 0.61
CA ASP A 152 -9.63 15.90 0.38
C ASP A 152 -9.10 16.68 -0.83
N GLU A 153 -9.89 16.75 -1.91
CA GLU A 153 -9.57 17.56 -3.09
C GLU A 153 -9.65 19.06 -2.79
N ALA A 154 -10.75 19.52 -2.16
CA ALA A 154 -10.98 20.94 -1.90
C ALA A 154 -9.97 21.56 -0.91
N LEU A 155 -9.46 20.76 0.02
CA LEU A 155 -8.50 21.18 1.06
C LEU A 155 -7.07 20.73 0.77
N CYS A 156 -6.77 20.35 -0.47
CA CYS A 156 -5.47 19.81 -0.83
C CYS A 156 -4.32 20.80 -0.58
N ASP A 157 -3.27 20.33 0.12
CA ASP A 157 -1.98 21.02 0.24
C ASP A 157 -0.98 20.39 -0.74
N PRO A 158 -0.45 21.13 -1.73
CA PRO A 158 0.55 20.61 -2.67
C PRO A 158 1.78 19.98 -1.99
N LYS A 159 2.15 20.46 -0.80
CA LYS A 159 3.29 19.91 -0.05
C LYS A 159 3.06 18.47 0.40
N SER A 160 1.80 18.06 0.57
CA SER A 160 1.46 16.68 0.95
C SER A 160 1.90 15.64 -0.09
N PHE A 161 2.04 16.05 -1.36
CA PHE A 161 2.47 15.19 -2.45
C PHE A 161 3.99 15.07 -2.60
N GLU A 162 4.80 15.90 -1.95
CA GLU A 162 6.26 15.87 -2.10
C GLU A 162 6.88 14.52 -1.69
N ALA A 163 6.35 13.89 -0.65
CA ALA A 163 6.84 12.61 -0.17
C ALA A 163 6.47 11.47 -1.14
N ILE A 164 5.20 11.41 -1.56
CA ILE A 164 4.68 10.35 -2.42
C ILE A 164 5.25 10.48 -3.84
N SER A 165 5.42 11.71 -4.35
CA SER A 165 6.04 11.97 -5.64
C SER A 165 7.49 11.50 -5.66
N ARG A 166 8.28 11.81 -4.62
CA ARG A 166 9.65 11.31 -4.49
C ARG A 166 9.71 9.78 -4.37
N GLN A 167 8.76 9.19 -3.64
CA GLN A 167 8.62 7.74 -3.55
C GLN A 167 8.35 7.13 -4.93
N CYS A 168 7.53 7.78 -5.76
CA CYS A 168 7.25 7.34 -7.12
C CYS A 168 8.51 7.29 -7.99
N GLU A 169 9.31 8.36 -7.98
CA GLU A 169 10.58 8.41 -8.71
C GLU A 169 11.56 7.31 -8.27
N ASP A 170 11.67 7.08 -6.96
CA ASP A 170 12.52 6.02 -6.39
C ASP A 170 12.06 4.63 -6.84
N ILE A 171 10.74 4.38 -6.90
CA ILE A 171 10.20 3.14 -7.44
C ILE A 171 10.52 2.99 -8.92
N LEU A 172 10.33 4.02 -9.74
CA LEU A 172 10.69 3.95 -11.17
C LEU A 172 12.17 3.61 -11.36
N ASN A 173 13.05 4.20 -10.54
CA ASN A 173 14.49 3.91 -10.57
C ASN A 173 14.82 2.48 -10.14
N LYS A 174 14.11 1.92 -9.16
CA LYS A 174 14.28 0.54 -8.72
C LYS A 174 13.71 -0.47 -9.71
N CYS A 175 12.65 -0.10 -10.43
CA CYS A 175 11.89 -1.02 -11.28
C CYS A 175 12.39 -1.08 -12.72
N ILE A 176 12.89 0.04 -13.26
CA ILE A 176 13.39 0.12 -14.63
C ILE A 176 14.89 -0.19 -14.60
N PRO A 177 15.38 -1.18 -15.36
CA PRO A 177 16.82 -1.49 -15.44
C PRO A 177 17.64 -0.26 -15.85
N SER A 178 18.83 -0.12 -15.28
CA SER A 178 19.74 0.97 -15.64
C SER A 178 20.36 0.68 -17.02
N GLY A 179 19.75 1.25 -18.05
CA GLY A 179 20.19 1.16 -19.43
C GLY A 179 19.78 2.40 -20.22
N ASN A 180 20.62 2.81 -21.17
CA ASN A 180 20.33 3.94 -22.08
C ASN A 180 19.60 3.46 -23.35
N ASP A 181 18.94 2.31 -23.31
CA ASP A 181 18.16 1.84 -24.44
C ASP A 181 16.86 2.64 -24.58
N SER A 182 16.37 2.75 -25.83
CA SER A 182 15.17 3.51 -26.15
C SER A 182 13.93 2.97 -25.44
N SER A 183 13.83 1.65 -25.23
CA SER A 183 12.67 1.02 -24.60
C SER A 183 12.58 1.36 -23.11
N SER A 184 13.70 1.34 -22.38
CA SER A 184 13.76 1.75 -20.97
C SER A 184 13.41 3.24 -20.79
N THR A 185 13.85 4.09 -21.72
CA THR A 185 13.51 5.53 -21.73
C THR A 185 12.02 5.74 -22.01
N GLN A 186 11.47 5.05 -23.01
CA GLN A 186 10.05 5.09 -23.33
C GLN A 186 9.19 4.58 -22.16
N LEU A 187 9.57 3.46 -21.54
CA LEU A 187 8.89 2.92 -20.37
C LEU A 187 8.87 3.92 -19.21
N ARG A 188 10.02 4.55 -18.95
CA ARG A 188 10.12 5.59 -17.91
C ARG A 188 9.14 6.73 -18.17
N GLN A 189 9.10 7.24 -19.39
CA GLN A 189 8.19 8.32 -19.74
C GLN A 189 6.72 7.91 -19.57
N LEU A 190 6.35 6.70 -20.02
CA LEU A 190 4.99 6.18 -19.85
C LEU A 190 4.62 6.06 -18.37
N LEU A 191 5.46 5.43 -17.56
CA LEU A 191 5.20 5.28 -16.12
C LEU A 191 5.19 6.61 -15.38
N GLN A 192 6.07 7.55 -15.76
CA GLN A 192 6.11 8.90 -15.22
C GLN A 192 4.75 9.60 -15.41
N THR A 193 4.27 9.65 -16.66
CA THR A 193 3.03 10.33 -17.00
C THR A 193 1.80 9.63 -16.43
N THR A 194 1.81 8.30 -16.39
CA THR A 194 0.68 7.51 -15.88
C THR A 194 0.59 7.47 -14.36
N LEU A 195 1.72 7.51 -13.65
CA LEU A 195 1.76 7.39 -12.19
C LEU A 195 2.20 8.69 -11.51
N CYS A 196 3.46 9.09 -11.70
CA CYS A 196 4.09 10.11 -10.86
C CYS A 196 3.52 11.51 -11.15
N ASP A 197 3.26 11.85 -12.41
CA ASP A 197 2.68 13.15 -12.80
C ASP A 197 1.22 13.31 -12.31
N GLN A 198 0.59 12.21 -11.87
CA GLN A 198 -0.75 12.24 -11.27
C GLN A 198 -0.73 12.59 -9.78
N LEU A 199 0.45 12.64 -9.15
CA LEU A 199 0.62 12.89 -7.71
C LEU A 199 0.70 14.39 -7.42
N SER A 200 -0.40 15.10 -7.71
CA SER A 200 -0.53 16.54 -7.46
C SER A 200 -1.98 16.88 -7.15
N CYS A 201 -2.22 18.02 -6.47
CA CYS A 201 -3.57 18.46 -6.17
C CYS A 201 -4.45 18.56 -7.43
N ASP A 202 -3.85 18.98 -8.54
CA ASP A 202 -4.57 19.22 -9.80
C ASP A 202 -4.97 17.93 -10.54
N ARG A 203 -4.38 16.77 -10.19
CA ARG A 203 -4.51 15.53 -10.97
C ARG A 203 -4.86 14.29 -10.17
N TYR A 204 -4.60 14.28 -8.86
CA TYR A 204 -4.70 13.08 -8.03
C TYR A 204 -6.11 12.49 -7.96
N TRP A 205 -7.15 13.30 -8.14
CA TRP A 205 -8.55 12.84 -8.11
C TRP A 205 -9.16 12.63 -9.50
N ILE A 206 -8.42 12.91 -10.58
CA ILE A 206 -8.93 12.76 -11.96
C ILE A 206 -8.96 11.27 -12.35
N LEU A 207 -10.15 10.74 -12.61
CA LEU A 207 -10.30 9.38 -13.13
C LEU A 207 -9.79 9.29 -14.58
N PRO A 208 -9.09 8.21 -14.97
CA PRO A 208 -8.77 7.96 -16.37
C PRO A 208 -10.07 7.84 -17.19
N ASP A 209 -10.15 8.52 -18.34
CA ASP A 209 -11.28 8.39 -19.24
C ASP A 209 -11.45 6.92 -19.65
N SER A 210 -12.63 6.35 -19.41
CA SER A 210 -13.00 4.96 -19.73
C SER A 210 -12.98 4.62 -21.24
N HIS A 211 -12.55 5.56 -22.09
CA HIS A 211 -12.51 5.44 -23.54
C HIS A 211 -11.10 5.37 -24.15
N SER A 212 -10.03 5.35 -23.36
CA SER A 212 -8.68 5.10 -23.87
C SER A 212 -8.25 3.64 -23.65
N ASN A 213 -8.99 2.72 -24.28
CA ASN A 213 -8.44 1.40 -24.57
C ASN A 213 -7.17 1.61 -25.40
N PHE A 214 -6.02 1.20 -24.85
CA PHE A 214 -4.82 0.96 -25.63
C PHE A 214 -5.18 0.03 -26.79
N SER A 215 -5.33 0.63 -27.97
CA SER A 215 -5.44 -0.05 -29.26
C SER A 215 -4.05 -0.17 -29.87
#